data_AF-A0A7X9E257-F1
#
_entry.id   AF-A0A7X9E257-F1
#
_cell.length_a   1.000
_cell.length_b   1.000
_cell.length_c   1.000
_cell.angle_alpha   90.00
_cell.angle_beta   90.00
_cell.angle_gamma   90.00
#
_symmetry.space_group_name_H-M   'P 1'
#
loop_
_entity.id
_entity.type
_entity.pdbx_description
1 polymer ?
#
loop_
_entity_poly.entity_id
_entity_poly.type
_entity_poly.pdbx_seq_one_letter_code
_entity_poly.pdbx_strand_id
1 'polypeptide(L)'
;MQILTKEQLISELKKIKNLGWIENARQGNVGGVGNTLEDLLGIEENNLPIPNAAEWELKTQRIETSSLTTLFHMEPSPRALRFVPRVFLLKYGWPHEEAGIKYPETEMSFRQTISGKDRSDRGFKVVINRTEKKVLISFDHNSVGERHSAWLQEVKNRVGLGELNPQPYWGFDDLFHKAGTKLINCFYVQAQSKKENGKEYFKYEKILMLQRFSIEKFLTSLENNDVLVDFDARTGHNHGTKFRLRQNKLPDLYDSVTEI
;
A
#
# COMPACT_ATOMS: atom_id res chain seq x y z
N MET A 1 -24.55 -9.62 -9.39
CA MET A 1 -23.69 -8.50 -9.83
C MET A 1 -24.46 -7.48 -10.67
N GLN A 2 -24.86 -6.36 -10.05
CA GLN A 2 -25.43 -5.21 -10.74
C GLN A 2 -24.28 -4.37 -11.32
N ILE A 3 -24.30 -4.10 -12.63
CA ILE A 3 -23.31 -3.21 -13.26
C ILE A 3 -23.86 -1.79 -13.16
N LEU A 4 -23.23 -0.94 -12.34
CA LEU A 4 -23.58 0.47 -12.22
C LEU A 4 -22.87 1.28 -13.31
N THR A 5 -23.61 2.08 -14.06
CA THR A 5 -23.03 3.15 -14.88
C THR A 5 -22.40 4.22 -14.00
N LYS A 6 -21.52 5.05 -14.56
CA LYS A 6 -20.89 6.17 -13.84
C LYS A 6 -21.95 7.11 -13.25
N GLU A 7 -22.98 7.46 -14.01
CA GLU A 7 -24.05 8.36 -13.58
C GLU A 7 -24.87 7.75 -12.44
N GLN A 8 -25.17 6.45 -12.51
CA GLN A 8 -25.84 5.73 -11.42
C GLN A 8 -24.98 5.69 -10.16
N LEU A 9 -23.68 5.38 -10.30
CA LEU A 9 -22.75 5.34 -9.17
C LEU A 9 -22.66 6.71 -8.48
N ILE A 10 -22.56 7.80 -9.25
CA ILE A 10 -22.58 9.17 -8.72
C ILE A 10 -23.88 9.44 -7.96
N SER A 11 -25.03 9.07 -8.54
CA SER A 11 -26.34 9.24 -7.90
C SER A 11 -26.43 8.47 -6.58
N GLU A 12 -26.03 7.20 -6.55
CA GLU A 12 -26.09 6.38 -5.33
C GLU A 12 -25.12 6.88 -4.25
N LEU A 13 -23.89 7.27 -4.62
CA LEU A 13 -22.92 7.86 -3.70
C LEU A 13 -23.46 9.15 -3.05
N LYS A 14 -24.15 10.00 -3.82
CA LYS A 14 -24.82 11.20 -3.31
C LYS A 14 -25.95 10.86 -2.33
N LYS A 15 -26.77 9.85 -2.64
CA LYS A 15 -27.82 9.37 -1.74
C LYS A 15 -27.22 8.88 -0.42
N ILE A 16 -26.17 8.06 -0.48
CA ILE A 16 -25.48 7.52 0.69
C ILE A 16 -24.90 8.63 1.57
N LYS A 17 -24.25 9.64 0.97
CA LYS A 17 -23.78 10.83 1.69
C LYS A 17 -24.90 11.55 2.45
N ASN A 18 -26.10 11.60 1.88
CA ASN A 18 -27.27 12.25 2.50
C ASN A 18 -27.94 11.41 3.62
N LEU A 19 -27.60 10.13 3.78
CA LEU A 19 -28.13 9.29 4.87
C LEU A 19 -27.54 9.63 6.25
N GLY A 20 -26.41 10.34 6.30
CA GLY A 20 -25.75 10.68 7.56
C GLY A 20 -25.00 9.50 8.17
N TRP A 21 -25.26 9.18 9.44
CA TRP A 21 -24.56 8.11 10.16
C TRP A 21 -25.17 6.75 9.86
N ILE A 22 -24.35 5.83 9.36
CA ILE A 22 -24.73 4.48 8.95
C ILE A 22 -23.95 3.47 9.81
N GLU A 23 -24.64 2.47 10.37
CA GLU A 23 -24.00 1.43 11.18
C GLU A 23 -23.05 0.59 10.32
N ASN A 24 -21.87 0.25 10.85
CA ASN A 24 -20.90 -0.62 10.17
C ASN A 24 -21.53 -2.01 9.97
N ALA A 25 -21.63 -2.43 8.70
CA ALA A 25 -22.22 -3.71 8.29
C ALA A 25 -21.35 -4.91 8.72
N ARG A 26 -20.05 -4.69 8.95
CA ARG A 26 -19.06 -5.75 9.25
C ARG A 26 -18.21 -5.36 10.46
N GLN A 27 -18.81 -5.44 11.64
CA GLN A 27 -18.15 -5.10 12.91
C GLN A 27 -16.85 -5.91 13.10
N GLY A 28 -15.80 -5.23 13.56
CA GLY A 28 -14.48 -5.84 13.82
C GLY A 28 -13.59 -5.99 12.58
N ASN A 29 -14.09 -5.74 11.37
CA ASN A 29 -13.26 -5.74 10.15
C ASN A 29 -12.55 -4.39 9.98
N VAL A 30 -11.22 -4.42 9.79
CA VAL A 30 -10.40 -3.23 9.51
C VAL A 30 -10.90 -2.48 8.27
N GLY A 31 -11.43 -3.23 7.29
CA GLY A 31 -12.04 -2.74 6.05
C GLY A 31 -13.50 -2.29 6.15
N GLY A 32 -14.10 -2.24 7.36
CA GLY A 32 -15.54 -2.00 7.54
C GLY A 32 -16.10 -0.74 6.84
N VAL A 33 -15.30 0.33 6.73
CA VAL A 33 -15.70 1.56 6.00
C VAL A 33 -15.86 1.35 4.49
N GLY A 34 -15.07 0.45 3.89
CA GLY A 34 -15.21 0.06 2.49
C GLY A 34 -16.33 -0.92 2.31
N ASN A 35 -16.35 -1.96 3.13
CA ASN A 35 -17.36 -3.01 3.00
C ASN A 35 -18.78 -2.47 3.21
N THR A 36 -18.99 -1.57 4.18
CA THR A 36 -20.29 -0.94 4.37
C THR A 36 -20.72 -0.15 3.14
N LEU A 37 -19.79 0.55 2.46
CA LEU A 37 -20.12 1.29 1.25
C LEU A 37 -20.41 0.35 0.07
N GLU A 38 -19.63 -0.71 -0.09
CA GLU A 38 -19.86 -1.75 -1.11
C GLU A 38 -21.22 -2.41 -0.91
N ASP A 39 -21.56 -2.77 0.34
CA ASP A 39 -22.85 -3.37 0.70
C ASP A 39 -24.01 -2.41 0.37
N LEU A 40 -23.88 -1.10 0.65
CA LEU A 40 -24.89 -0.08 0.30
C LEU A 40 -25.04 0.13 -1.20
N LEU A 41 -23.98 -0.09 -1.98
CA LEU A 41 -23.98 0.00 -3.44
C LEU A 41 -24.40 -1.31 -4.13
N GLY A 42 -24.62 -2.38 -3.37
CA GLY A 42 -24.91 -3.71 -3.91
C GLY A 42 -23.72 -4.34 -4.64
N ILE A 43 -22.49 -3.94 -4.32
CA ILE A 43 -21.26 -4.48 -4.91
C ILE A 43 -20.85 -5.72 -4.13
N GLU A 44 -20.84 -6.87 -4.80
CA GLU A 44 -20.38 -8.13 -4.22
C GLU A 44 -18.85 -8.12 -4.09
N GLU A 45 -18.35 -8.43 -2.89
CA GLU A 45 -16.92 -8.54 -2.63
C GLU A 45 -16.29 -9.63 -3.52
N ASN A 46 -15.20 -9.29 -4.18
CA ASN A 46 -14.41 -10.26 -4.94
C ASN A 46 -12.91 -9.93 -4.84
N ASN A 47 -12.07 -10.94 -5.06
CA ASN A 47 -10.62 -10.82 -4.94
C ASN A 47 -9.92 -10.55 -6.29
N LEU A 48 -10.65 -10.08 -7.31
CA LEU A 48 -10.08 -9.87 -8.64
C LEU A 48 -9.26 -8.55 -8.67
N PRO A 49 -8.15 -8.50 -9.42
CA PRO A 49 -7.31 -7.30 -9.53
C PRO A 49 -7.86 -6.30 -10.57
N ILE A 50 -9.18 -6.16 -10.64
CA ILE A 50 -9.91 -5.28 -11.57
C ILE A 50 -10.72 -4.26 -10.76
N PRO A 51 -11.22 -3.18 -11.38
CA PRO A 51 -12.07 -2.21 -10.71
C PRO A 51 -13.35 -2.88 -10.18
N ASN A 52 -13.81 -2.48 -8.98
CA ASN A 52 -14.99 -3.07 -8.31
C ASN A 52 -16.32 -2.37 -8.65
N ALA A 53 -16.31 -1.26 -9.38
CA ALA A 53 -17.52 -0.54 -9.82
C ALA A 53 -17.47 -0.28 -11.34
N ALA A 54 -17.69 -1.34 -12.13
CA ALA A 54 -17.56 -1.35 -13.59
C ALA A 54 -16.15 -0.93 -14.05
N GLU A 55 -16.00 0.23 -14.67
CA GLU A 55 -14.70 0.77 -15.12
C GLU A 55 -13.99 1.60 -14.04
N TRP A 56 -14.58 1.71 -12.85
CA TRP A 56 -14.10 2.56 -11.75
C TRP A 56 -13.74 1.73 -10.53
N GLU A 57 -12.62 2.09 -9.90
CA GLU A 57 -12.26 1.56 -8.60
C GLU A 57 -12.90 2.41 -7.49
N LEU A 58 -13.47 1.76 -6.50
CA LEU A 58 -13.98 2.40 -5.31
C LEU A 58 -12.96 2.23 -4.17
N LYS A 59 -12.41 3.35 -3.70
CA LYS A 59 -11.54 3.40 -2.53
C LYS A 59 -12.23 4.18 -1.42
N THR A 60 -12.21 3.64 -0.21
CA THR A 60 -12.72 4.34 0.97
C THR A 60 -11.63 4.56 1.99
N GLN A 61 -11.70 5.67 2.72
CA GLN A 61 -10.78 5.97 3.82
C GLN A 61 -11.50 6.70 4.95
N ARG A 62 -11.23 6.34 6.20
CA ARG A 62 -11.66 7.12 7.37
C ARG A 62 -10.84 8.41 7.44
N ILE A 63 -11.46 9.57 7.64
CA ILE A 63 -10.78 10.87 7.62
C ILE A 63 -9.65 10.95 8.67
N GLU A 64 -9.91 10.46 9.87
CA GLU A 64 -8.98 10.50 11.02
C GLU A 64 -7.94 9.36 11.02
N THR A 65 -7.87 8.52 9.97
CA THR A 65 -6.94 7.41 9.98
C THR A 65 -5.49 7.86 9.77
N SER A 66 -4.58 7.29 10.53
CA SER A 66 -3.13 7.36 10.29
C SER A 66 -2.61 6.23 9.39
N SER A 67 -3.48 5.31 8.99
CA SER A 67 -3.11 4.10 8.26
C SER A 67 -2.83 4.37 6.79
N LEU A 68 -1.80 3.72 6.26
CA LEU A 68 -1.47 3.77 4.84
C LEU A 68 -2.47 2.98 4.00
N THR A 69 -2.86 3.54 2.85
CA THR A 69 -3.71 2.89 1.85
C THR A 69 -2.86 2.03 0.92
N THR A 70 -3.11 0.73 0.87
CA THR A 70 -2.45 -0.14 -0.11
C THR A 70 -3.00 0.12 -1.51
N LEU A 71 -2.14 0.52 -2.44
CA LEU A 71 -2.48 0.74 -3.84
C LEU A 71 -2.52 -0.59 -4.60
N PHE A 72 -1.41 -1.32 -4.57
CA PHE A 72 -1.28 -2.63 -5.21
C PHE A 72 -0.10 -3.42 -4.62
N HIS A 73 -0.09 -4.71 -4.90
CA HIS A 73 1.01 -5.62 -4.56
C HIS A 73 1.85 -5.89 -5.80
N MET A 74 3.17 -5.71 -5.69
CA MET A 74 4.09 -6.02 -6.78
C MET A 74 5.49 -6.28 -6.25
N GLU A 75 5.94 -7.51 -6.40
CA GLU A 75 7.28 -7.90 -6.00
C GLU A 75 8.35 -7.47 -7.02
N PRO A 76 9.59 -7.20 -6.59
CA PRO A 76 10.62 -6.69 -7.49
C PRO A 76 11.12 -7.74 -8.48
N SER A 77 11.65 -7.24 -9.58
CA SER A 77 12.41 -7.95 -10.61
C SER A 77 13.91 -8.01 -10.27
N PRO A 78 14.64 -9.01 -10.80
CA PRO A 78 14.12 -10.19 -11.52
C PRO A 78 13.32 -11.15 -10.63
N ARG A 79 12.13 -11.56 -11.09
CA ARG A 79 11.19 -12.40 -10.32
C ARG A 79 11.78 -13.75 -9.91
N ALA A 80 12.64 -14.33 -10.76
CA ALA A 80 13.29 -15.62 -10.52
C ALA A 80 14.14 -15.65 -9.23
N LEU A 81 14.71 -14.50 -8.83
CA LEU A 81 15.56 -14.40 -7.64
C LEU A 81 14.76 -14.43 -6.33
N ARG A 82 13.46 -14.09 -6.39
CA ARG A 82 12.58 -14.01 -5.21
C ARG A 82 13.23 -13.19 -4.09
N PHE A 83 13.58 -11.93 -4.39
CA PHE A 83 14.34 -11.07 -3.49
C PHE A 83 13.81 -11.03 -2.06
N VAL A 84 12.51 -10.90 -1.86
CA VAL A 84 11.95 -10.78 -0.52
C VAL A 84 12.25 -12.02 0.35
N PRO A 85 11.80 -13.24 -0.02
CA PRO A 85 12.05 -14.41 0.81
C PRO A 85 13.49 -14.96 0.74
N ARG A 86 14.26 -14.73 -0.33
CA ARG A 86 15.59 -15.35 -0.51
C ARG A 86 16.77 -14.42 -0.27
N VAL A 87 16.58 -13.11 -0.39
CA VAL A 87 17.65 -12.11 -0.24
C VAL A 87 17.37 -11.28 1.00
N PHE A 88 16.27 -10.53 1.02
CA PHE A 88 15.96 -9.63 2.13
C PHE A 88 15.73 -10.37 3.44
N LEU A 89 14.85 -11.36 3.47
CA LEU A 89 14.56 -12.10 4.69
C LEU A 89 15.79 -12.86 5.21
N LEU A 90 16.47 -13.62 4.35
CA LEU A 90 17.59 -14.47 4.79
C LEU A 90 18.86 -13.67 5.12
N LYS A 91 19.18 -12.65 4.32
CA LYS A 91 20.45 -11.92 4.43
C LYS A 91 20.35 -10.64 5.23
N TYR A 92 19.18 -9.99 5.25
CA TYR A 92 18.95 -8.70 5.89
C TYR A 92 17.85 -8.75 6.97
N GLY A 93 17.17 -9.88 7.16
CA GLY A 93 16.16 -10.04 8.21
C GLY A 93 16.77 -10.12 9.61
N TRP A 94 15.91 -9.99 10.62
CA TRP A 94 16.22 -10.09 12.04
C TRP A 94 15.22 -11.03 12.74
N PRO A 95 15.50 -11.54 13.95
CA PRO A 95 14.56 -12.37 14.69
C PRO A 95 13.19 -11.70 14.84
N HIS A 96 12.11 -12.46 14.64
CA HIS A 96 10.76 -11.99 14.84
C HIS A 96 10.50 -11.73 16.33
N GLU A 97 9.70 -10.70 16.66
CA GLU A 97 9.42 -10.33 18.06
C GLU A 97 8.75 -11.46 18.88
N GLU A 98 7.86 -12.21 18.23
CA GLU A 98 7.21 -13.42 18.79
C GLU A 98 8.00 -14.74 18.57
N ALA A 99 9.27 -14.69 18.15
CA ALA A 99 10.11 -15.90 18.01
C ALA A 99 10.39 -16.53 19.38
N GLY A 100 10.25 -17.86 19.48
CA GLY A 100 10.33 -18.59 20.75
C GLY A 100 9.09 -18.46 21.65
N ILE A 101 8.10 -17.63 21.26
CA ILE A 101 6.84 -17.44 21.99
C ILE A 101 5.69 -18.07 21.22
N LYS A 102 5.35 -17.50 20.07
CA LYS A 102 4.27 -17.97 19.18
C LYS A 102 4.81 -18.75 17.99
N TYR A 103 6.02 -18.40 17.55
CA TYR A 103 6.72 -19.05 16.44
C TYR A 103 7.99 -19.75 16.96
N PRO A 104 8.61 -20.64 16.18
CA PRO A 104 9.90 -21.22 16.53
C PRO A 104 10.96 -20.14 16.77
N GLU A 105 12.01 -20.46 17.55
CA GLU A 105 13.14 -19.54 17.81
C GLU A 105 13.84 -19.08 16.53
N THR A 106 13.71 -19.86 15.44
CA THR A 106 14.26 -19.55 14.12
C THR A 106 13.36 -18.63 13.27
N GLU A 107 12.26 -18.09 13.81
CA GLU A 107 11.38 -17.19 13.08
C GLU A 107 12.09 -15.86 12.81
N MET A 108 12.23 -15.51 11.54
CA MET A 108 12.86 -14.29 11.07
C MET A 108 11.80 -13.34 10.50
N SER A 109 12.15 -12.06 10.46
CA SER A 109 11.31 -10.97 9.98
C SER A 109 12.13 -10.05 9.08
N PHE A 110 11.53 -9.65 7.95
CA PHE A 110 11.95 -8.50 7.19
C PHE A 110 10.70 -7.67 6.91
N ARG A 111 10.35 -6.85 7.91
CA ARG A 111 9.22 -5.94 7.85
C ARG A 111 9.69 -4.51 7.94
N GLN A 112 9.55 -3.77 6.86
CA GLN A 112 9.86 -2.35 6.86
C GLN A 112 9.11 -1.62 5.74
N THR A 113 8.67 -0.42 6.09
CA THR A 113 8.13 0.55 5.15
C THR A 113 9.23 1.54 4.81
N ILE A 114 9.62 1.61 3.54
CA ILE A 114 10.73 2.44 3.05
C ILE A 114 10.21 3.56 2.14
N SER A 115 10.90 4.71 2.19
CA SER A 115 10.55 5.90 1.43
C SER A 115 11.56 6.22 0.34
N GLY A 116 11.21 7.09 -0.61
CA GLY A 116 12.14 7.66 -1.58
C GLY A 116 12.84 8.93 -1.11
N LYS A 117 12.43 9.51 0.02
CA LYS A 117 13.01 10.75 0.56
C LYS A 117 14.23 10.46 1.43
N ASP A 118 14.02 9.65 2.47
CA ASP A 118 15.01 9.34 3.49
C ASP A 118 15.29 7.84 3.55
N ARG A 119 16.51 7.48 3.98
CA ARG A 119 16.84 6.10 4.31
C ARG A 119 16.11 5.69 5.58
N SER A 120 15.66 4.43 5.64
CA SER A 120 15.19 3.83 6.87
C SER A 120 16.36 3.73 7.86
N ASP A 121 16.03 3.57 9.14
CA ASP A 121 17.04 3.40 10.18
C ASP A 121 17.90 2.12 10.02
N ARG A 122 17.47 1.21 9.14
CA ARG A 122 18.24 0.04 8.67
C ARG A 122 18.97 0.29 7.34
N GLY A 123 19.13 1.54 6.92
CA GLY A 123 19.91 1.93 5.74
C GLY A 123 19.24 1.74 4.38
N PHE A 124 17.97 1.34 4.32
CA PHE A 124 17.27 1.09 3.05
C PHE A 124 16.55 2.32 2.50
N LYS A 125 16.57 2.51 1.18
CA LYS A 125 15.86 3.61 0.51
C LYS A 125 15.30 3.19 -0.85
N VAL A 126 14.18 3.77 -1.24
CA VAL A 126 13.66 3.69 -2.61
C VAL A 126 14.40 4.72 -3.46
N VAL A 127 14.93 4.31 -4.61
CA VAL A 127 15.65 5.21 -5.53
C VAL A 127 14.94 5.21 -6.88
N ILE A 128 14.59 6.39 -7.37
CA ILE A 128 13.93 6.56 -8.67
C ILE A 128 15.02 6.89 -9.69
N ASN A 129 15.42 5.89 -10.48
CA ASN A 129 16.37 6.07 -11.57
C ASN A 129 15.58 6.44 -12.84
N ARG A 130 15.46 7.75 -13.09
CA ARG A 130 14.75 8.30 -14.25
C ARG A 130 15.43 7.95 -15.58
N THR A 131 16.77 7.88 -15.62
CA THR A 131 17.54 7.55 -16.82
C THR A 131 17.29 6.13 -17.29
N GLU A 132 17.33 5.15 -16.39
CA GLU A 132 17.05 3.74 -16.71
C GLU A 132 15.57 3.37 -16.60
N LYS A 133 14.71 4.31 -16.21
CA LYS A 133 13.27 4.12 -15.96
C LYS A 133 12.98 2.98 -14.98
N LYS A 134 13.68 2.98 -13.84
CA LYS A 134 13.54 1.98 -12.78
C LYS A 134 13.31 2.62 -11.41
N VAL A 135 12.45 1.99 -10.61
CA VAL A 135 12.43 2.17 -9.15
C VAL A 135 13.28 1.07 -8.54
N LEU A 136 14.27 1.42 -7.73
CA LEU A 136 15.28 0.55 -7.15
C LEU A 136 15.17 0.55 -5.63
N ILE A 137 15.69 -0.50 -4.99
CA ILE A 137 16.02 -0.46 -3.56
C ILE A 137 17.53 -0.32 -3.41
N SER A 138 17.95 0.65 -2.59
CA SER A 138 19.34 0.85 -2.20
C SER A 138 19.53 0.53 -0.73
N PHE A 139 20.66 -0.09 -0.40
CA PHE A 139 21.16 -0.30 0.96
C PHE A 139 22.49 0.42 1.14
N ASP A 140 22.61 1.20 2.21
CA ASP A 140 23.86 1.85 2.62
C ASP A 140 24.08 1.62 4.12
N HIS A 141 25.13 0.88 4.44
CA HIS A 141 25.48 0.54 5.81
C HIS A 141 25.88 1.74 6.66
N ASN A 142 26.38 2.84 6.06
CA ASN A 142 26.77 4.04 6.81
C ASN A 142 25.56 4.84 7.32
N SER A 143 24.38 4.55 6.76
CA SER A 143 23.12 5.16 7.15
C SER A 143 22.32 4.31 8.15
N VAL A 144 22.92 3.23 8.67
CA VAL A 144 22.29 2.36 9.66
C VAL A 144 22.45 2.99 11.04
N GLY A 145 21.34 3.17 11.76
CA GLY A 145 21.35 3.74 13.11
C GLY A 145 22.14 2.87 14.10
N GLU A 146 22.81 3.51 15.06
CA GLU A 146 23.69 2.83 16.03
C GLU A 146 23.00 1.69 16.80
N ARG A 147 21.69 1.84 17.08
CA ARG A 147 20.88 0.80 17.75
C ARG A 147 20.78 -0.51 16.98
N HIS A 148 21.11 -0.51 15.69
CA HIS A 148 21.11 -1.68 14.82
C HIS A 148 22.52 -2.26 14.59
N SER A 149 23.52 -1.86 15.38
CA SER A 149 24.91 -2.33 15.23
C SER A 149 25.06 -3.86 15.27
N ALA A 150 24.35 -4.54 16.19
CA ALA A 150 24.40 -6.01 16.27
C ALA A 150 23.86 -6.67 15.00
N TRP A 151 22.68 -6.21 14.54
CA TRP A 151 22.09 -6.65 13.27
C TRP A 151 23.03 -6.36 12.08
N LEU A 152 23.68 -5.19 12.05
CA LEU A 152 24.61 -4.84 10.98
C LEU A 152 25.83 -5.76 10.93
N GLN A 153 26.35 -6.20 12.08
CA GLN A 153 27.42 -7.21 12.10
C GLN A 153 26.95 -8.55 11.54
N GLU A 154 25.71 -8.98 11.82
CA GLU A 154 25.16 -10.18 11.20
C GLU A 154 24.99 -10.04 9.69
N VAL A 155 24.53 -8.87 9.21
CA VAL A 155 24.43 -8.58 7.77
C VAL A 155 25.81 -8.64 7.13
N LYS A 156 26.83 -8.02 7.75
CA LYS A 156 28.22 -8.08 7.30
C LYS A 156 28.71 -9.52 7.15
N ASN A 157 28.41 -10.38 8.11
CA ASN A 157 28.80 -11.80 8.09
C ASN A 157 28.01 -12.61 7.03
N ARG A 158 26.74 -12.28 6.79
CA ARG A 158 25.86 -13.00 5.85
C ARG A 158 26.10 -12.63 4.38
N VAL A 159 26.35 -11.36 4.10
CA VAL A 159 26.38 -10.85 2.71
C VAL A 159 27.38 -9.71 2.48
N GLY A 160 28.06 -9.24 3.52
CA GLY A 160 28.91 -8.06 3.45
C GLY A 160 28.11 -6.76 3.61
N LEU A 161 28.79 -5.62 3.49
CA LEU A 161 28.22 -4.27 3.68
C LEU A 161 28.13 -3.46 2.38
N GLY A 162 28.38 -4.10 1.24
CA GLY A 162 28.21 -3.46 -0.06
C GLY A 162 26.75 -3.20 -0.41
N GLU A 163 26.53 -2.40 -1.45
CA GLU A 163 25.21 -2.23 -2.06
C GLU A 163 24.63 -3.58 -2.55
N LEU A 164 23.31 -3.64 -2.69
CA LEU A 164 22.58 -4.82 -3.16
C LEU A 164 23.07 -5.25 -4.56
N ASN A 165 23.59 -6.47 -4.66
CA ASN A 165 24.02 -7.06 -5.92
C ASN A 165 23.49 -8.51 -6.09
N PRO A 166 22.60 -8.79 -7.06
CA PRO A 166 21.97 -7.81 -7.96
C PRO A 166 21.00 -6.88 -7.21
N GLN A 167 20.75 -5.70 -7.77
CA GLN A 167 19.82 -4.73 -7.18
C GLN A 167 18.37 -5.03 -7.61
N PRO A 168 17.41 -5.14 -6.67
CA PRO A 168 16.02 -5.34 -7.00
C PRO A 168 15.40 -4.07 -7.56
N TYR A 169 14.53 -4.23 -8.57
CA TYR A 169 13.92 -3.10 -9.27
C TYR A 169 12.50 -3.35 -9.75
N TRP A 170 11.80 -2.27 -10.10
CA TRP A 170 10.58 -2.28 -10.90
C TRP A 170 10.74 -1.32 -12.08
N GLY A 171 10.38 -1.74 -13.30
CA GLY A 171 10.32 -0.84 -14.44
C GLY A 171 9.16 0.14 -14.32
N PHE A 172 9.31 1.37 -14.83
CA PHE A 172 8.21 2.35 -14.81
C PHE A 172 6.98 1.86 -15.56
N ASP A 173 7.17 1.23 -16.72
CA ASP A 173 6.05 0.68 -17.52
C ASP A 173 5.37 -0.47 -16.78
N ASP A 174 6.13 -1.35 -16.12
CA ASP A 174 5.57 -2.45 -15.31
C ASP A 174 4.71 -1.89 -14.16
N LEU A 175 5.19 -0.83 -13.48
CA LEU A 175 4.45 -0.15 -12.42
C LEU A 175 3.19 0.52 -12.97
N PHE A 176 3.28 1.19 -14.12
CA PHE A 176 2.13 1.83 -14.76
C PHE A 176 1.07 0.81 -15.16
N HIS A 177 1.46 -0.28 -15.82
CA HIS A 177 0.54 -1.35 -16.17
C HIS A 177 -0.09 -1.99 -14.92
N LYS A 178 0.72 -2.23 -13.87
CA LYS A 178 0.21 -2.82 -12.63
C LYS A 178 -0.77 -1.90 -11.89
N ALA A 179 -0.49 -0.60 -11.84
CA ALA A 179 -1.40 0.38 -11.26
C ALA A 179 -2.66 0.52 -12.14
N GLY A 180 -2.48 0.61 -13.45
CA GLY A 180 -3.53 0.83 -14.45
C GLY A 180 -4.58 -0.28 -14.53
N THR A 181 -4.30 -1.50 -14.07
CA THR A 181 -5.34 -2.56 -14.02
C THR A 181 -6.48 -2.22 -13.06
N LYS A 182 -6.21 -1.39 -12.05
CA LYS A 182 -7.16 -1.10 -10.97
C LYS A 182 -7.37 0.39 -10.72
N LEU A 183 -6.34 1.22 -10.87
CA LEU A 183 -6.35 2.60 -10.45
C LEU A 183 -6.53 3.60 -11.59
N ILE A 184 -6.85 3.16 -12.81
CA ILE A 184 -6.93 4.09 -13.96
C ILE A 184 -7.91 5.24 -13.72
N ASN A 185 -9.07 4.91 -13.14
CA ASN A 185 -10.13 5.82 -12.71
C ASN A 185 -10.68 5.32 -11.37
N CYS A 186 -10.94 6.23 -10.43
CA CYS A 186 -11.32 5.88 -9.07
C CYS A 186 -12.34 6.84 -8.48
N PHE A 187 -13.37 6.32 -7.80
CA PHE A 187 -14.12 7.07 -6.81
C PHE A 187 -13.46 6.91 -5.46
N TYR A 188 -12.98 8.02 -4.90
CA TYR A 188 -12.37 8.06 -3.58
C TYR A 188 -13.34 8.70 -2.59
N VAL A 189 -13.78 7.92 -1.61
CA VAL A 189 -14.81 8.31 -0.64
C VAL A 189 -14.22 8.37 0.76
N GLN A 190 -14.42 9.51 1.43
CA GLN A 190 -13.95 9.70 2.79
C GLN A 190 -15.11 9.76 3.76
N ALA A 191 -14.93 9.10 4.91
CA ALA A 191 -15.95 9.02 5.94
C ALA A 191 -15.41 9.42 7.31
N GLN A 192 -16.25 10.10 8.10
CA GLN A 192 -16.06 10.17 9.55
C GLN A 192 -16.45 8.83 10.16
N SER A 193 -15.84 8.49 11.31
CA SER A 193 -16.18 7.30 12.09
C SER A 193 -16.44 7.67 13.54
N LYS A 194 -17.47 7.09 14.14
CA LYS A 194 -17.72 7.18 15.59
C LYS A 194 -18.08 5.81 16.14
N LYS A 195 -17.96 5.66 17.47
CA LYS A 195 -18.47 4.49 18.20
C LYS A 195 -19.51 4.93 19.22
N GLU A 196 -20.68 4.32 19.18
CA GLU A 196 -21.78 4.56 20.12
C GLU A 196 -22.31 3.21 20.58
N ASN A 197 -22.44 3.00 21.91
CA ASN A 197 -22.93 1.74 22.50
C ASN A 197 -22.23 0.47 21.96
N GLY A 198 -20.91 0.55 21.74
CA GLY A 198 -20.11 -0.57 21.23
C GLY A 198 -20.22 -0.82 19.72
N LYS A 199 -21.03 -0.04 18.99
CA LYS A 199 -21.21 -0.14 17.54
C LYS A 199 -20.46 0.97 16.81
N GLU A 200 -19.73 0.62 15.76
CA GLU A 200 -19.11 1.61 14.86
C GLU A 200 -20.12 2.13 13.82
N TYR A 201 -20.06 3.44 13.55
CA TYR A 201 -20.87 4.12 12.54
C TYR A 201 -19.97 4.93 11.61
N PHE A 202 -20.37 5.04 10.34
CA PHE A 202 -19.70 5.83 9.32
C PHE A 202 -20.61 6.92 8.78
N LYS A 203 -20.04 8.10 8.53
CA LYS A 203 -20.71 9.16 7.79
C LYS A 203 -19.85 9.52 6.58
N TYR A 204 -20.30 9.15 5.39
CA TYR A 204 -19.61 9.43 4.14
C TYR A 204 -19.81 10.90 3.76
N GLU A 205 -18.74 11.68 3.63
CA GLU A 205 -18.83 13.15 3.48
C GLU A 205 -18.20 13.67 2.21
N LYS A 206 -17.01 13.19 1.87
CA LYS A 206 -16.25 13.67 0.71
C LYS A 206 -16.17 12.60 -0.34
N ILE A 207 -16.55 12.94 -1.57
CA ILE A 207 -16.59 12.01 -2.69
C ILE A 207 -15.84 12.66 -3.84
N LEU A 208 -14.71 12.07 -4.21
CA LEU A 208 -13.86 12.56 -5.29
C LEU A 208 -13.90 11.57 -6.45
N MET A 209 -14.20 12.07 -7.63
CA MET A 209 -14.00 11.36 -8.89
C MET A 209 -12.58 11.67 -9.39
N LEU A 210 -11.73 10.65 -9.37
CA LEU A 210 -10.32 10.71 -9.74
C LEU A 210 -10.14 10.04 -11.11
N GLN A 211 -9.50 10.74 -12.05
CA GLN A 211 -9.40 10.27 -13.43
C GLN A 211 -8.00 10.42 -13.98
N ARG A 212 -7.60 9.44 -14.80
CA ARG A 212 -6.28 9.36 -15.46
C ARG A 212 -5.15 9.30 -14.43
N PHE A 213 -4.95 8.11 -13.86
CA PHE A 213 -3.77 7.83 -13.05
C PHE A 213 -2.49 8.18 -13.82
N SER A 214 -1.61 8.93 -13.16
CA SER A 214 -0.38 9.44 -13.76
C SER A 214 0.84 8.75 -13.14
N ILE A 215 1.58 8.01 -13.97
CA ILE A 215 2.83 7.38 -13.53
C ILE A 215 3.84 8.43 -13.05
N GLU A 216 3.89 9.59 -13.69
CA GLU A 216 4.81 10.66 -13.31
C GLU A 216 4.48 11.24 -11.93
N LYS A 217 3.19 11.43 -11.63
CA LYS A 217 2.76 11.84 -10.29
C LYS A 217 3.06 10.76 -9.26
N PHE A 218 2.82 9.49 -9.59
CA PHE A 218 3.16 8.37 -8.72
C PHE A 218 4.66 8.29 -8.39
N LEU A 219 5.54 8.44 -9.39
CA LEU A 219 6.98 8.45 -9.20
C LEU A 219 7.43 9.66 -8.36
N THR A 220 6.82 10.82 -8.60
CA THR A 220 7.06 12.03 -7.78
C THR A 220 6.60 11.83 -6.33
N SER A 221 5.48 11.16 -6.10
CA SER A 221 5.01 10.81 -4.77
C SER A 221 5.93 9.81 -4.05
N LEU A 222 6.58 8.89 -4.77
CA LEU A 222 7.63 8.03 -4.19
C LEU A 222 8.83 8.86 -3.72
N GLU A 223 9.29 9.80 -4.54
CA GLU A 223 10.39 10.73 -4.22
C GLU A 223 10.06 11.60 -2.99
N ASN A 224 8.81 12.06 -2.89
CA ASN A 224 8.35 12.98 -1.86
C ASN A 224 7.84 12.32 -0.56
N ASN A 225 8.05 11.01 -0.39
CA ASN A 225 7.60 10.26 0.81
C ASN A 225 6.06 10.16 0.96
N ASP A 226 5.29 10.40 -0.10
CA ASP A 226 3.84 10.22 -0.10
C ASP A 226 3.44 8.78 -0.45
N VAL A 227 4.14 8.16 -1.40
CA VAL A 227 4.09 6.72 -1.68
C VAL A 227 5.30 6.03 -1.05
N LEU A 228 5.06 4.87 -0.46
CA LEU A 228 6.02 4.05 0.25
C LEU A 228 6.03 2.63 -0.33
N VAL A 229 7.17 1.96 -0.20
CA VAL A 229 7.29 0.54 -0.51
C VAL A 229 7.35 -0.22 0.81
N ASP A 230 6.41 -1.13 1.01
CA ASP A 230 6.23 -1.89 2.25
C ASP A 230 6.61 -3.35 2.00
N PHE A 231 7.68 -3.79 2.64
CA PHE A 231 8.07 -5.19 2.68
C PHE A 231 7.50 -5.82 3.93
N ASP A 232 6.84 -6.96 3.75
CA ASP A 232 6.15 -7.66 4.84
C ASP A 232 6.33 -9.17 4.69
N ALA A 233 7.46 -9.67 5.19
CA ALA A 233 7.80 -11.07 5.15
C ALA A 233 8.34 -11.57 6.49
N ARG A 234 8.01 -12.83 6.78
CA ARG A 234 8.55 -13.62 7.88
C ARG A 234 8.88 -15.03 7.41
N THR A 235 9.47 -15.87 8.25
CA THR A 235 9.80 -17.25 7.90
C THR A 235 8.56 -17.99 7.39
N GLY A 236 8.68 -18.59 6.20
CA GLY A 236 7.61 -19.35 5.57
C GLY A 236 6.43 -18.51 5.03
N HIS A 237 6.43 -17.18 5.17
CA HIS A 237 5.30 -16.36 4.74
C HIS A 237 5.71 -14.99 4.20
N ASN A 238 5.40 -14.72 2.93
CA ASN A 238 5.56 -13.41 2.30
C ASN A 238 4.17 -12.84 2.00
N HIS A 239 3.79 -11.76 2.68
CA HIS A 239 2.51 -11.07 2.46
C HIS A 239 2.51 -10.22 1.17
N GLY A 240 3.59 -10.27 0.40
CA GLY A 240 3.79 -9.51 -0.83
C GLY A 240 4.25 -8.09 -0.56
N THR A 241 5.16 -7.62 -1.40
CA THR A 241 5.61 -6.22 -1.43
C THR A 241 4.47 -5.32 -1.86
N LYS A 242 4.21 -4.27 -1.08
CA LYS A 242 3.06 -3.38 -1.27
C LYS A 242 3.54 -1.97 -1.61
N PHE A 243 2.90 -1.33 -2.59
CA PHE A 243 2.98 0.12 -2.74
C PHE A 243 1.85 0.73 -1.93
N ARG A 244 2.20 1.56 -0.95
CA ARG A 244 1.25 2.12 0.02
C ARG A 244 1.34 3.64 0.02
N LEU A 245 0.20 4.27 0.16
CA LEU A 245 0.05 5.72 0.08
C LEU A 245 -0.32 6.29 1.44
N ARG A 246 0.25 7.44 1.79
CA ARG A 246 -0.19 8.20 2.97
C ARG A 246 -1.64 8.63 2.84
N GLN A 247 -2.29 8.84 3.99
CA GLN A 247 -3.69 9.28 4.02
C GLN A 247 -3.90 10.56 3.20
N ASN A 248 -5.08 10.70 2.59
CA ASN A 248 -5.49 11.87 1.83
C ASN A 248 -4.66 12.22 0.58
N LYS A 249 -3.66 11.39 0.21
CA LYS A 249 -2.78 11.63 -0.94
C LYS A 249 -3.26 10.98 -2.24
N LEU A 250 -4.35 10.21 -2.21
CA LEU A 250 -4.84 9.51 -3.42
C LEU A 250 -5.14 10.45 -4.59
N PRO A 251 -5.76 11.62 -4.39
CA PRO A 251 -5.99 12.58 -5.47
C PRO A 251 -4.72 13.06 -6.15
N ASP A 252 -3.59 13.12 -5.43
CA ASP A 252 -2.31 13.61 -5.94
C ASP A 252 -1.72 12.68 -7.02
N LEU A 253 -2.27 11.47 -7.19
CA LEU A 253 -1.83 10.50 -8.20
C LEU A 253 -2.55 10.63 -9.56
N TYR A 254 -3.52 11.55 -9.68
CA TYR A 254 -4.43 11.63 -10.85
C TYR A 254 -4.35 12.99 -11.53
N ASP A 255 -4.58 13.03 -12.84
CA ASP A 255 -4.56 14.28 -13.61
C ASP A 255 -5.84 15.10 -13.50
N SER A 256 -6.97 14.48 -13.16
CA SER A 256 -8.24 15.17 -12.96
C SER A 256 -8.92 14.71 -11.67
N VAL A 257 -9.36 15.68 -10.88
CA VAL A 257 -10.02 15.49 -9.59
C VAL A 257 -11.26 16.35 -9.56
N THR A 258 -12.43 15.72 -9.42
CA THR A 258 -13.71 16.41 -9.33
C THR A 258 -14.42 15.98 -8.06
N GLU A 259 -14.76 16.93 -7.19
CA GLU A 259 -15.64 16.64 -6.05
C GLU A 259 -17.10 16.61 -6.50
N ILE A 260 -17.84 15.59 -6.06
CA ILE A 260 -19.23 15.35 -6.46
C ILE A 260 -20.23 15.50 -5.32
#